data_AF-A0A0N6ZN86-F1
#
_entry.id   AF-A0A0N6ZN86-F1
#
_cell.length_a   1.000
_cell.length_b   1.000
_cell.length_c   1.000
_cell.angle_alpha   90.00
_cell.angle_beta   90.00
_cell.angle_gamma   90.00
#
_symmetry.space_group_name_H-M   'P 1'
#
loop_
_entity.id
_entity.type
_entity.pdbx_description
1 polymer ?
#
loop_
_entity_poly.entity_id
_entity_poly.type
_entity_poly.pdbx_seq_one_letter_code
_entity_poly.pdbx_strand_id
1 'polypeptide(L)'
;MLKRALAVAGLTAAGVAIPLATAAPASASVGQCTGVVSSHGYIVGPGVVSACGWPHLIDIAGHAKPNAMCYTGLVSLKVKASIAKTACSWA
;
A
#
# COMPACT_ATOMS: atom_id res chain seq x y z
N MET A 1 30.59 30.47 7.72
CA MET A 1 30.61 29.37 8.72
C MET A 1 29.52 28.37 8.39
N LEU A 2 29.86 27.16 7.89
CA LEU A 2 29.19 25.86 8.13
C LEU A 2 30.02 24.78 7.36
N LYS A 3 31.08 24.26 7.98
CA LYS A 3 31.20 22.92 8.57
C LYS A 3 31.19 21.76 7.54
N ARG A 4 32.43 21.35 7.22
CA ARG A 4 32.95 19.95 7.12
C ARG A 4 32.08 18.96 6.33
N ALA A 5 32.42 18.65 5.09
CA ALA A 5 33.39 17.60 4.74
C ALA A 5 33.06 16.24 5.40
N LEU A 6 32.24 15.45 4.71
CA LEU A 6 32.22 13.98 4.80
C LEU A 6 32.01 13.45 3.38
N ALA A 7 33.06 13.57 2.57
CA ALA A 7 33.24 12.75 1.39
C ALA A 7 33.61 11.34 1.89
N VAL A 8 32.66 10.41 1.83
CA VAL A 8 32.92 8.99 2.08
C VAL A 8 32.72 8.23 0.78
N ALA A 9 33.88 7.87 0.23
CA ALA A 9 34.23 6.63 -0.43
C ALA A 9 33.20 5.96 -1.36
N GLY A 10 33.60 5.85 -2.62
CA GLY A 10 32.88 5.12 -3.65
C GLY A 10 32.65 3.64 -3.36
N LEU A 11 31.67 3.10 -4.07
CA LEU A 11 31.61 1.69 -4.42
C LEU A 11 31.19 1.64 -5.90
N THR A 12 32.13 1.25 -6.75
CA THR A 12 31.91 0.93 -8.16
C THR A 12 31.32 -0.48 -8.30
N ALA A 13 30.46 -0.62 -9.30
CA ALA A 13 30.07 -1.85 -10.01
C ALA A 13 29.02 -2.77 -9.36
N ALA A 14 27.83 -2.82 -9.97
CA ALA A 14 27.34 -3.99 -10.69
C ALA A 14 26.04 -3.62 -11.43
N GLY A 15 26.05 -3.79 -12.76
CA GLY A 15 24.83 -3.69 -13.54
C GLY A 15 23.89 -4.85 -13.21
N VAL A 16 22.66 -4.52 -12.82
CA VAL A 16 21.47 -5.33 -13.09
C VAL A 16 20.36 -4.32 -13.39
N ALA A 17 19.89 -4.34 -14.63
CA ALA A 17 18.65 -3.68 -14.99
C ALA A 17 17.46 -4.35 -14.26
N ILE A 18 16.39 -3.57 -14.08
CA ILE A 18 14.98 -4.00 -13.87
C ILE A 18 14.56 -4.06 -12.38
N PRO A 19 13.34 -3.61 -12.00
CA PRO A 19 12.26 -3.07 -12.82
C PRO A 19 11.98 -1.59 -12.57
N LEU A 20 11.61 -0.93 -13.68
CA LEU A 20 10.50 0.01 -13.77
C LEU A 20 9.86 0.29 -12.42
N ALA A 21 9.87 1.56 -12.03
CA ALA A 21 8.86 2.13 -11.17
C ALA A 21 7.49 1.81 -11.79
N THR A 22 6.99 0.60 -11.53
CA THR A 22 5.57 0.35 -11.36
C THR A 22 5.15 1.46 -10.43
N ALA A 23 4.24 2.31 -10.86
CA ALA A 23 3.66 3.33 -10.01
C ALA A 23 3.32 2.64 -8.69
N ALA A 24 4.14 2.85 -7.65
CA ALA A 24 3.90 2.25 -6.36
C ALA A 24 2.49 2.72 -6.03
N PRO A 25 1.51 1.80 -5.87
CA PRO A 25 0.13 2.19 -5.61
C PRO A 25 0.21 3.17 -4.46
N ALA A 26 -0.18 4.42 -4.70
CA ALA A 26 0.20 5.60 -3.93
C ALA A 26 0.36 5.20 -2.46
N SER A 27 1.61 5.05 -1.98
CA SER A 27 1.92 4.26 -0.78
C SER A 27 1.20 4.74 0.49
N ALA A 28 0.62 5.94 0.44
CA ALA A 28 -0.29 6.46 1.43
C ALA A 28 -1.55 5.58 1.60
N SER A 29 -2.26 5.24 0.52
CA SER A 29 -3.55 4.56 0.60
C SER A 29 -3.38 3.07 0.93
N VAL A 30 -2.35 2.42 0.36
CA VAL A 30 -1.98 1.05 0.76
C VAL A 30 -1.55 1.00 2.22
N GLY A 31 -0.78 1.99 2.69
CA GLY A 31 -0.38 2.13 4.08
C GLY A 31 -1.56 2.31 5.03
N GLN A 32 -2.56 3.12 4.65
CA GLN A 32 -3.78 3.29 5.44
C GLN A 32 -4.64 2.03 5.48
N CYS A 33 -4.86 1.39 4.32
CA CYS A 33 -5.60 0.13 4.24
C CYS A 33 -4.94 -0.98 5.08
N THR A 34 -3.64 -1.21 4.89
CA THR A 34 -2.87 -2.19 5.67
C THR A 34 -2.80 -1.82 7.15
N GLY A 35 -2.74 -0.53 7.47
CA GLY A 35 -2.80 0.01 8.84
C GLY A 35 -4.12 -0.30 9.54
N VAL A 36 -5.27 -0.17 8.85
CA VAL A 36 -6.58 -0.57 9.39
C VAL A 36 -6.59 -2.07 9.66
N VAL A 37 -6.15 -2.88 8.69
CA VAL A 37 -6.10 -4.35 8.83
C VAL A 37 -5.21 -4.75 10.02
N SER A 38 -4.01 -4.18 10.14
CA SER A 38 -3.07 -4.43 11.24
C SER A 38 -3.60 -3.98 12.59
N SER A 39 -4.24 -2.81 12.66
CA SER A 39 -4.81 -2.25 13.90
C SER A 39 -5.96 -3.09 14.45
N HIS A 40 -6.59 -3.91 13.59
CA HIS A 40 -7.61 -4.89 13.99
C HIS A 40 -7.04 -6.29 14.29
N GLY A 41 -5.73 -6.43 14.40
CA GLY A 41 -5.04 -7.66 14.82
C GLY A 41 -4.78 -8.67 13.69
N TYR A 42 -4.96 -8.28 12.43
CA TYR A 42 -4.65 -9.13 11.29
C TYR A 42 -3.18 -9.00 10.89
N ILE A 43 -2.60 -10.11 10.44
CA ILE A 43 -1.23 -10.15 9.92
C ILE A 43 -1.24 -9.56 8.51
N VAL A 44 -0.52 -8.46 8.31
CA VAL A 44 -0.32 -7.86 6.99
C VAL A 44 0.75 -8.65 6.25
N GLY A 45 0.30 -9.54 5.37
CA GLY A 45 1.16 -10.27 4.44
C GLY A 45 1.08 -9.72 3.01
N PRO A 46 1.83 -10.31 2.06
CA PRO A 46 1.82 -9.89 0.66
C PRO A 46 0.43 -9.94 0.03
N GLY A 47 -0.44 -10.86 0.47
CA GLY A 47 -1.84 -10.90 0.03
C GLY A 47 -2.64 -9.67 0.46
N VAL A 48 -2.46 -9.19 1.69
CA VAL A 48 -3.13 -7.98 2.20
C VAL A 48 -2.62 -6.76 1.45
N VAL A 49 -1.31 -6.67 1.22
CA VAL A 49 -0.68 -5.59 0.43
C VAL A 49 -1.22 -5.58 -1.00
N SER A 50 -1.34 -6.76 -1.63
CA SER A 50 -1.90 -6.89 -2.98
C SER A 50 -3.38 -6.48 -3.03
N ALA A 51 -4.18 -6.89 -2.05
CA ALA A 51 -5.59 -6.51 -1.95
C ALA A 51 -5.76 -4.99 -1.71
N CYS A 52 -4.95 -4.41 -0.83
CA CYS A 52 -4.92 -2.97 -0.58
C CYS A 52 -4.33 -2.16 -1.74
N GLY A 53 -3.70 -2.80 -2.73
CA GLY A 53 -3.18 -2.14 -3.93
C GLY A 53 -4.26 -1.67 -4.91
N TRP A 54 -5.52 -2.04 -4.69
CA TRP A 54 -6.66 -1.57 -5.47
C TRP A 54 -7.23 -0.27 -4.88
N PRO A 55 -7.11 0.87 -5.58
CA PRO A 55 -7.54 2.16 -5.06
C PRO A 55 -9.05 2.20 -4.85
N HIS A 56 -9.51 2.98 -3.88
CA HIS A 56 -10.93 3.26 -3.73
C HIS A 56 -11.51 3.90 -5.00
N LEU A 57 -12.79 3.64 -5.23
CA LEU A 57 -13.53 4.19 -6.35
C LEU A 57 -14.18 5.50 -5.91
N ILE A 58 -14.31 6.45 -6.83
CA ILE A 58 -15.09 7.67 -6.60
C ILE A 58 -16.43 7.49 -7.32
N ASP A 59 -17.53 7.63 -6.57
CA ASP A 59 -18.88 7.58 -7.10
C ASP A 59 -19.20 8.84 -7.95
N ILE A 60 -20.27 8.80 -8.74
CA ILE A 60 -20.77 9.96 -9.52
C ILE A 60 -21.05 11.20 -8.64
N ALA A 61 -21.33 10.99 -7.35
CA ALA A 61 -21.50 12.06 -6.35
C ALA A 61 -20.19 12.53 -5.70
N GLY A 62 -19.02 12.02 -6.12
CA GLY A 62 -17.72 12.38 -5.56
C GLY A 62 -17.35 11.67 -4.25
N HIS A 63 -18.12 10.66 -3.84
CA HIS A 63 -17.87 9.93 -2.59
C HIS A 63 -16.90 8.75 -2.79
N ALA A 64 -15.96 8.59 -1.86
CA ALA A 64 -15.12 7.40 -1.78
C ALA A 64 -15.96 6.14 -1.51
N LYS A 65 -15.73 5.10 -2.32
CA LYS A 65 -16.39 3.80 -2.27
C LYS A 65 -15.33 2.70 -2.26
N PRO A 66 -15.49 1.69 -1.38
CA PRO A 66 -14.53 0.59 -1.33
C PRO A 66 -14.52 -0.16 -2.66
N ASN A 67 -13.32 -0.42 -3.18
CA ASN A 67 -13.17 -1.19 -4.40
C ASN A 67 -13.59 -2.65 -4.17
N ALA A 68 -14.37 -3.20 -5.09
CA ALA A 68 -14.80 -4.60 -5.02
C ALA A 68 -13.62 -5.57 -4.96
N MET A 69 -12.53 -5.30 -5.69
CA MET A 69 -11.31 -6.12 -5.70
C MET A 69 -10.55 -6.08 -4.37
N CYS A 70 -10.46 -4.91 -3.75
CA CYS A 70 -9.88 -4.78 -2.41
C CYS A 70 -10.72 -5.59 -1.40
N TYR A 71 -12.04 -5.40 -1.45
CA TYR A 71 -12.95 -6.06 -0.51
C TYR A 71 -12.91 -7.58 -0.65
N THR A 72 -13.05 -8.12 -1.87
CA THR A 72 -13.03 -9.57 -2.10
C THR A 72 -11.67 -10.17 -1.79
N GLY A 73 -10.57 -9.46 -2.08
CA GLY A 73 -9.22 -9.87 -1.70
C GLY A 73 -9.07 -10.03 -0.18
N LEU A 74 -9.43 -9.00 0.59
CA LEU A 74 -9.34 -9.04 2.05
C LEU A 74 -10.27 -10.10 2.67
N VAL A 75 -11.50 -10.24 2.17
CA VAL A 75 -12.44 -11.26 2.66
C VAL A 75 -11.94 -12.67 2.36
N SER A 76 -11.33 -12.89 1.18
CA SER A 76 -10.70 -14.18 0.83
C SER A 76 -9.54 -14.52 1.76
N LEU A 77 -8.84 -13.50 2.27
CA LEU A 77 -7.80 -13.61 3.30
C LEU A 77 -8.36 -13.73 4.73
N LYS A 78 -9.67 -13.99 4.88
CA LYS A 78 -10.37 -14.14 6.17
C LYS A 78 -10.42 -12.86 7.01
N VAL A 79 -10.19 -11.69 6.42
CA VAL A 79 -10.50 -10.41 7.07
C VAL A 79 -12.01 -10.26 7.16
N LYS A 80 -12.52 -9.86 8.32
CA LYS A 80 -13.96 -9.63 8.50
C LYS A 80 -14.47 -8.60 7.49
N ALA A 81 -15.63 -8.87 6.89
CA ALA A 81 -16.24 -8.00 5.87
C ALA A 81 -16.37 -6.53 6.32
N SER A 82 -16.71 -6.28 7.58
CA SER A 82 -16.78 -4.92 8.12
C SER A 82 -15.42 -4.22 8.12
N ILE A 83 -14.35 -4.92 8.49
CA ILE A 83 -12.99 -4.39 8.52
C ILE A 83 -12.46 -4.20 7.09
N ALA A 84 -12.73 -5.16 6.20
CA ALA A 84 -12.38 -5.06 4.79
C ALA A 84 -13.02 -3.84 4.13
N LYS A 85 -14.32 -3.59 4.36
CA LYS A 85 -14.99 -2.37 3.85
C LYS A 85 -14.34 -1.09 4.36
N THR A 86 -14.04 -1.02 5.66
CA THR A 86 -13.35 0.13 6.23
C THR A 86 -11.97 0.29 5.59
N ALA A 87 -11.12 -0.75 5.61
CA ALA A 87 -9.78 -0.70 5.02
C ALA A 87 -9.80 -0.25 3.55
N CYS A 88 -10.69 -0.80 2.75
CA CYS A 88 -10.82 -0.46 1.32
C CYS A 88 -11.41 0.92 1.04
N SER A 89 -12.02 1.58 2.04
CA SER A 89 -12.42 2.99 1.92
C SER A 89 -11.25 3.96 2.11
N TRP A 90 -10.12 3.48 2.65
CA TRP A 90 -8.88 4.23 2.81
C TRP A 90 -7.77 3.77 1.84
N ALA A 91 -8.08 2.84 0.93
CA ALA A 91 -7.16 2.28 -0.06
C ALA A 91 -7.04 3.11 -1.34
#